data_AF-A0A512ATS4-F1
#
_entry.id   AF-A0A512ATS4-F1
#
_cell.length_a   1.000
_cell.length_b   1.000
_cell.length_c   1.000
_cell.angle_alpha   90.00
_cell.angle_beta   90.00
_cell.angle_gamma   90.00
#
_symmetry.space_group_name_H-M   'P 1'
#
loop_
_entity.id
_entity.type
_entity.pdbx_description
1 polymer ?
#
loop_
_entity_poly.entity_id
_entity_poly.type
_entity_poly.pdbx_seq_one_letter_code
_entity_poly.pdbx_strand_id
1 'polypeptide(L)'
;MHNVKKKADTGERLMLDINRTLRKNRSILKTLSPMGKTTIRQEYLKIQGFDFRYYTHQYQTRQGNIYNFCYEYGYLLLPEEKVLIVNWQSYMQPK
;
A
#
# COMPACT_ATOMS: atom_id res chain seq x y z
N MET A 1 8.95 -20.81 -40.16
CA MET A 1 8.38 -20.64 -38.81
C MET A 1 9.39 -19.88 -37.95
N HIS A 2 9.28 -18.56 -37.83
CA HIS A 2 10.21 -17.75 -37.05
C HIS A 2 9.78 -17.75 -35.57
N ASN A 3 10.54 -18.45 -34.75
CA ASN A 3 10.29 -18.57 -33.31
C ASN A 3 10.82 -17.31 -32.62
N VAL A 4 10.03 -16.22 -32.63
CA VAL A 4 10.34 -15.02 -31.85
C VAL A 4 10.05 -15.35 -30.39
N LYS A 5 11.05 -15.88 -29.69
CA LYS A 5 11.09 -15.81 -28.22
C LYS A 5 11.12 -14.32 -27.87
N LYS A 6 9.94 -13.71 -27.68
CA LYS A 6 9.81 -12.40 -27.03
C LYS A 6 10.58 -12.52 -25.73
N LYS A 7 11.73 -11.85 -25.63
CA LYS A 7 12.34 -11.54 -24.32
C LYS A 7 11.22 -10.87 -23.55
N ALA A 8 10.63 -11.58 -22.58
CA ALA A 8 9.64 -10.99 -21.71
C ALA A 8 10.29 -9.74 -21.13
N ASP A 9 9.66 -8.60 -21.39
CA ASP A 9 10.22 -7.29 -21.09
C ASP A 9 10.47 -7.23 -19.57
N THR A 10 11.71 -7.00 -19.17
CA THR A 10 12.09 -6.91 -17.75
C THR A 10 11.27 -5.82 -17.06
N GLY A 11 10.90 -4.76 -17.77
CA GLY A 11 10.01 -3.71 -17.27
C GLY A 11 8.59 -4.22 -17.00
N GLU A 12 8.03 -5.01 -17.91
CA GLU A 12 6.70 -5.63 -17.73
C GLU A 12 6.67 -6.56 -16.51
N ARG A 13 7.72 -7.38 -16.33
CA ARG A 13 7.84 -8.25 -15.14
C ARG A 13 7.91 -7.44 -13.86
N LEU A 14 8.73 -6.38 -13.82
CA LEU A 14 8.82 -5.50 -12.66
C LEU A 14 7.47 -4.86 -12.33
N MET A 15 6.74 -4.38 -13.34
CA MET A 15 5.40 -3.82 -13.13
C MET A 15 4.44 -4.86 -12.56
N LEU A 16 4.47 -6.10 -13.04
CA LEU A 16 3.64 -7.19 -12.52
C LEU A 16 3.96 -7.52 -11.06
N ASP A 17 5.24 -7.52 -10.69
CA ASP A 17 5.68 -7.80 -9.32
C ASP A 17 5.29 -6.67 -8.36
N ILE A 18 5.47 -5.41 -8.77
CA ILE A 18 5.00 -4.25 -7.99
C ILE A 18 3.49 -4.33 -7.76
N ASN A 19 2.72 -4.60 -8.82
CA ASN A 19 1.27 -4.75 -8.72
C ASN A 19 0.86 -5.93 -7.83
N ARG A 20 1.61 -7.03 -7.84
CA ARG A 20 1.39 -8.17 -6.94
C ARG A 20 1.57 -7.74 -5.48
N THR A 21 2.64 -7.01 -5.16
CA THR A 21 2.90 -6.50 -3.81
C THR A 21 1.84 -5.50 -3.37
N LEU A 22 1.45 -4.55 -4.23
CA LEU A 22 0.39 -3.58 -3.95
C LEU A 22 -0.97 -4.26 -3.68
N ARG A 23 -1.33 -5.29 -4.47
CA ARG A 23 -2.54 -6.09 -4.23
C ARG A 23 -2.50 -6.82 -2.89
N LYS A 24 -1.35 -7.40 -2.53
CA LYS A 24 -1.16 -8.06 -1.23
C LYS A 24 -1.31 -7.05 -0.08
N ASN A 25 -0.61 -5.92 -0.16
CA ASN A 25 -0.72 -4.84 0.82
C ASN A 25 -2.18 -4.38 1.00
N ARG A 26 -2.89 -4.10 -0.10
CA ARG A 26 -4.30 -3.73 -0.09
C ARG A 26 -5.17 -4.78 0.61
N SER A 27 -4.96 -6.07 0.31
CA SER A 27 -5.73 -7.17 0.92
C SER A 27 -5.51 -7.25 2.44
N ILE A 28 -4.27 -7.09 2.89
CA ILE A 28 -3.92 -7.07 4.32
C ILE A 28 -4.62 -5.91 5.02
N LEU A 29 -4.52 -4.68 4.50
CA LEU A 29 -5.18 -3.51 5.10
C LEU A 29 -6.70 -3.67 5.17
N LYS A 30 -7.32 -4.19 4.10
CA LYS A 30 -8.76 -4.47 4.06
C LYS A 30 -9.18 -5.48 5.13
N THR A 31 -8.41 -6.53 5.31
CA THR A 31 -8.71 -7.60 6.27
C THR A 31 -8.59 -7.10 7.72
N LEU A 32 -7.59 -6.26 7.98
CA LEU A 32 -7.31 -5.73 9.31
C LEU A 32 -8.13 -4.49 9.68
N SER A 33 -8.85 -3.91 8.72
CA SER A 33 -9.72 -2.76 8.97
C SER A 33 -11.13 -2.93 8.40
N PRO A 34 -11.93 -3.86 8.94
CA PRO A 34 -13.30 -4.10 8.47
C PRO A 34 -14.24 -2.91 8.73
N MET A 35 -13.95 -2.10 9.75
CA MET A 35 -14.76 -0.93 10.13
C MET A 35 -14.22 0.41 9.58
N GLY A 36 -13.19 0.37 8.72
CA GLY A 36 -12.64 1.56 8.05
C GLY A 36 -11.67 2.43 8.86
N LYS A 37 -11.42 2.09 10.13
CA LYS A 37 -10.35 2.68 10.94
C LYS A 37 -9.86 1.70 12.00
N THR A 38 -8.56 1.40 12.00
CA THR A 38 -7.97 0.45 12.97
C THR A 38 -6.52 0.80 13.28
N THR A 39 -6.12 0.70 14.55
CA THR A 39 -4.72 0.86 14.96
C THR A 39 -4.15 -0.49 15.36
N ILE A 40 -3.02 -0.88 14.77
CA ILE A 40 -2.32 -2.14 15.06
C ILE A 40 -0.80 -1.92 15.17
N ARG A 41 -0.07 -2.93 15.67
CA ARG A 41 1.41 -2.90 15.67
C ARG A 41 1.94 -3.06 14.25
N GLN A 42 2.97 -2.29 13.91
CA GLN A 42 3.66 -2.34 12.62
C GLN A 42 4.25 -3.71 12.34
N GLU A 43 4.78 -4.38 13.37
CA GLU A 43 5.30 -5.74 13.28
C GLU A 43 4.27 -6.74 12.75
N TYR A 44 3.00 -6.61 13.14
CA TYR A 44 1.95 -7.51 12.69
C TYR A 44 1.74 -7.43 11.18
N LEU A 45 1.78 -6.22 10.61
CA LEU A 45 1.75 -6.01 9.15
C LEU A 45 2.97 -6.67 8.49
N LYS A 46 4.17 -6.50 9.05
CA LYS A 46 5.40 -7.13 8.52
C LYS A 46 5.30 -8.65 8.52
N ILE A 47 4.76 -9.26 9.58
CA ILE A 47 4.58 -10.71 9.69
C ILE A 47 3.57 -11.24 8.63
N GLN A 48 2.51 -10.48 8.34
CA GLN A 48 1.58 -10.80 7.24
C GLN A 48 2.23 -10.57 5.85
N GLY A 49 3.47 -10.09 5.81
CA GLY A 49 4.25 -9.80 4.62
C GLY A 49 3.77 -8.57 3.87
N PHE A 50 3.29 -7.57 4.62
CA PHE A 50 3.07 -6.21 4.13
C PHE A 50 4.42 -5.53 3.87
N ASP A 51 4.53 -4.85 2.73
CA ASP A 51 5.76 -4.14 2.35
C ASP A 51 5.53 -2.62 2.28
N PHE A 52 6.04 -1.91 3.28
CA PHE A 52 5.90 -0.45 3.43
C PHE A 52 6.59 0.37 2.33
N ARG A 53 7.43 -0.26 1.49
CA ARG A 53 8.13 0.42 0.39
C ARG A 53 7.22 0.67 -0.80
N TYR A 54 6.10 -0.06 -0.90
CA TYR A 54 5.20 -0.01 -2.05
C TYR A 54 3.87 0.65 -1.65
N TYR A 55 3.62 1.81 -2.26
CA TYR A 55 2.37 2.54 -2.22
C TYR A 55 2.13 3.20 -3.58
N THR A 56 0.87 3.51 -3.86
CA THR A 56 0.43 4.14 -5.12
C THR A 56 0.49 5.66 -5.06
N HIS A 57 0.15 6.24 -3.91
CA HIS A 57 0.16 7.67 -3.68
C HIS A 57 0.24 7.96 -2.18
N GLN A 58 0.49 9.22 -1.86
CA GLN A 58 0.65 9.69 -0.50
C GLN A 58 -0.18 10.95 -0.29
N TYR A 59 -0.72 11.13 0.91
CA TYR A 59 -1.41 12.34 1.33
C TYR A 59 -0.74 12.89 2.59
N GLN A 60 -0.32 14.14 2.54
CA GLN A 60 0.25 14.83 3.68
C GLN A 60 -0.77 15.82 4.25
N THR A 61 -1.04 15.69 5.56
CA THR A 61 -1.89 16.67 6.25
C THR A 61 -1.13 17.96 6.53
N ARG A 62 -1.86 19.04 6.81
CA ARG A 62 -1.27 20.31 7.27
C ARG A 62 -0.43 20.19 8.55
N GLN A 63 -0.70 19.18 9.36
CA GLN A 63 0.04 18.90 10.60
C GLN A 63 1.31 18.05 10.34
N GLY A 64 1.62 17.73 9.09
CA GLY A 64 2.81 16.95 8.72
C GLY A 64 2.60 15.44 8.75
N ASN A 65 1.44 14.92 9.16
CA ASN A 65 1.17 13.48 9.12
C ASN A 65 1.11 12.97 7.68
N ILE A 66 1.80 11.86 7.43
CA ILE A 66 1.98 11.26 6.11
C ILE A 66 1.17 9.96 6.00
N TYR A 67 0.18 9.94 5.11
CA TYR A 67 -0.64 8.78 4.83
C TYR A 67 -0.20 8.14 3.51
N ASN A 68 0.19 6.88 3.53
CA ASN A 68 0.60 6.14 2.35
C ASN A 68 -0.52 5.19 1.91
N PHE A 69 -0.87 5.19 0.63
CA PHE A 69 -2.04 4.47 0.12
C PHE A 69 -1.68 3.37 -0.86
N CYS A 70 -2.24 2.19 -0.65
CA CYS A 70 -2.33 1.09 -1.60
C CYS A 70 -3.75 1.11 -2.21
N TYR A 71 -3.93 1.89 -3.28
CA TYR A 71 -5.24 2.22 -3.84
C TYR A 71 -6.15 2.90 -2.80
N GLU A 72 -7.31 2.34 -2.46
CA GLU A 72 -8.28 2.96 -1.56
C GLU A 72 -8.02 2.72 -0.06
N TYR A 73 -7.04 1.87 0.28
CA TYR A 73 -6.63 1.63 1.66
C TYR A 73 -5.28 2.26 1.92
N GLY A 74 -5.13 2.93 3.05
CA GLY A 74 -3.89 3.57 3.43
C GLY A 74 -3.52 3.33 4.87
N TYR A 75 -2.31 3.78 5.19
CA TYR A 75 -1.76 3.68 6.52
C TYR A 75 -0.98 4.94 6.88
N LEU A 76 -1.04 5.29 8.16
CA LEU A 76 -0.19 6.30 8.80
C LEU A 76 0.69 5.58 9.81
N LEU A 77 2.01 5.82 9.72
CA LEU A 77 2.94 5.38 10.75
C LEU A 77 2.80 6.29 11.96
N LEU A 78 2.57 5.68 13.12
CA LEU A 78 2.45 6.36 14.40
C LEU A 78 3.71 6.13 15.24
N PRO A 79 3.91 6.92 16.32
CA PRO A 79 4.88 6.60 17.35
C PRO A 79 4.66 5.20 17.96
N GLU A 80 5.68 4.68 18.64
CA GLU A 80 5.65 3.37 19.32
C GLU A 80 5.39 2.17 18.37
N GLU A 81 5.88 2.25 17.13
CA GLU A 81 5.76 1.18 16.12
C GLU A 81 4.29 0.76 15.88
N LYS A 82 3.38 1.73 15.92
CA LYS A 82 1.96 1.53 15.61
C LYS A 82 1.65 2.03 14.21
N VAL A 83 0.59 1.48 13.63
CA VAL A 83 0.09 1.84 12.31
C VAL A 83 -1.40 2.06 12.41
N LEU A 84 -1.85 3.23 11.95
CA LEU A 84 -3.26 3.54 11.76
C LEU A 84 -3.65 3.22 10.32
N ILE A 85 -4.58 2.29 10.14
CA ILE A 85 -5.17 1.93 8.85
C ILE A 85 -6.40 2.80 8.62
N VAL A 86 -6.54 3.33 7.41
CA VAL A 86 -7.65 4.19 6.97
C VAL A 86 -8.07 3.88 5.54
N ASN A 87 -9.26 4.34 5.16
CA ASN A 87 -9.68 4.40 3.75
C ASN A 87 -9.52 5.80 3.17
N TRP A 88 -9.20 5.87 1.88
CA TRP A 88 -9.17 7.12 1.12
C TRP A 88 -10.54 7.81 1.20
N GLN A 89 -10.54 9.10 1.51
CA GLN A 89 -11.74 9.91 1.60
C GLN A 89 -11.73 11.02 0.54
N SER A 90 -12.90 11.41 0.05
CA SER A 90 -13.02 12.40 -1.04
C SER A 90 -12.36 13.76 -0.72
N TYR A 91 -12.21 14.12 0.56
CA TYR A 91 -11.55 15.36 0.98
C TYR A 91 -10.01 15.26 1.01
N MET A 92 -9.43 14.08 0.83
CA MET A 92 -7.97 13.86 0.81
C MET A 92 -7.33 14.20 -0.54
N GLN A 93 -8.06 14.86 -1.44
CA GLN A 93 -7.48 15.29 -2.71
C GLN A 93 -6.35 16.31 -2.46
N PRO A 94 -5.20 16.17 -3.15
CA PRO A 94 -4.18 17.20 -3.14
C PRO A 94 -4.82 18.51 -3.64
N LYS A 95 -4.64 19.58 -2.87
CA LYS A 95 -5.00 20.94 -3.32
C LYS A 95 -4.01 21.44 -4.36
#